data_AF-S8DAQ8-F1
#
_entry.id   AF-S8DAQ8-F1
#
_cell.length_a   1.000
_cell.length_b   1.000
_cell.length_c   1.000
_cell.angle_alpha   90.00
_cell.angle_beta   90.00
_cell.angle_gamma   90.00
#
_symmetry.space_group_name_H-M   'P 1'
#
loop_
_entity.id
_entity.type
_entity.pdbx_description
1 polymer ?
#
loop_
_entity_poly.entity_id
_entity_poly.type
_entity_poly.pdbx_seq_one_letter_code
_entity_poly.pdbx_strand_id
1 'polypeptide(L)'
;WNIHDDKTKKGINYIRENVKTLEGAKAEHMTCGFEVVFPSLLQRAEKMGIDGIPYDDPVVRQIQAAREEKLKRIPIEMMHRGPNSLLFSLEGLQENDLNWDRLLKLQSADGSFLTSPSSTAYAFMKTKDEKCYRFIANTLRSCNGGAPHTYPVDVFGRLWAVDRLQRLGISRFFESEISELLRHIYTCWSNKGVFSGRDSEFVDIDDTSMGFRLLRQHGYDVDPVVFMNFKNGNKFSCYGGQIIESSSPIYNLYRACQ
;
A
#
# COMPACT_ATOMS: atom_id res chain seq x y z
N TRP A 1 14.48 4.79 22.45
CA TRP A 1 15.18 6.08 22.30
C TRP A 1 15.09 6.97 23.53
N ASN A 2 14.19 6.72 24.50
CA ASN A 2 14.11 7.45 25.77
C ASN A 2 14.04 8.98 25.58
N ILE A 3 13.23 9.42 24.62
CA ILE A 3 12.99 10.83 24.29
C ILE A 3 11.50 11.15 24.44
N HIS A 4 11.17 12.41 24.73
CA HIS A 4 9.78 12.92 24.81
C HIS A 4 8.84 12.08 25.69
N ASP A 5 9.24 11.86 26.95
CA ASP A 5 8.46 11.09 27.94
C ASP A 5 7.02 11.61 28.11
N ASP A 6 6.83 12.93 28.03
CA ASP A 6 5.53 13.59 28.09
C ASP A 6 4.59 13.15 26.94
N LYS A 7 5.13 13.02 25.72
CA LYS A 7 4.37 12.56 24.55
C LYS A 7 4.07 11.08 24.64
N THR A 8 5.01 10.28 25.13
CA THR A 8 4.83 8.84 25.36
C THR A 8 3.68 8.59 26.33
N LYS A 9 3.65 9.27 27.48
CA LYS A 9 2.57 9.15 28.48
C LYS A 9 1.21 9.54 27.91
N LYS A 10 1.13 10.64 27.16
CA LYS A 10 -0.11 11.07 26.47
C LYS A 10 -0.60 10.02 25.48
N GLY A 11 0.29 9.45 24.66
CA GLY A 11 -0.06 8.41 23.69
C GLY A 11 -0.57 7.12 24.35
N ILE A 12 0.08 6.67 25.42
CA ILE A 12 -0.36 5.50 26.18
C ILE A 12 -1.75 5.74 26.81
N ASN A 13 -1.97 6.90 27.41
CA ASN A 13 -3.27 7.26 27.97
C ASN A 13 -4.36 7.28 26.88
N TYR A 14 -4.08 7.86 25.72
CA TYR A 14 -5.01 7.86 24.59
C TYR A 14 -5.41 6.43 24.16
N ILE A 15 -4.43 5.53 24.02
CA ILE A 15 -4.72 4.12 23.67
C ILE A 15 -5.58 3.48 24.75
N ARG A 16 -5.25 3.67 26.03
CA ARG A 16 -6.02 3.11 27.15
C ARG A 16 -7.47 3.59 27.17
N GLU A 17 -7.70 4.87 26.92
CA GLU A 17 -9.02 5.48 26.94
C GLU A 17 -9.87 5.09 25.72
N ASN A 18 -9.23 4.82 24.57
CA ASN A 18 -9.93 4.64 23.30
C ASN A 18 -9.92 3.21 22.75
N VAL A 19 -9.14 2.26 23.29
CA VAL A 19 -9.05 0.91 22.68
C VAL A 19 -10.42 0.24 22.53
N LYS A 20 -11.34 0.45 23.48
CA LYS A 20 -12.67 -0.15 23.50
C LYS A 20 -13.57 0.37 22.39
N THR A 21 -13.30 1.55 21.83
CA THR A 21 -14.09 2.06 20.70
C THR A 21 -13.91 1.24 19.44
N LEU A 22 -12.88 0.37 19.39
CA LEU A 22 -12.68 -0.57 18.29
C LEU A 22 -13.78 -1.64 18.20
N GLU A 23 -14.48 -1.96 19.29
CA GLU A 23 -15.58 -2.94 19.28
C GLU A 23 -16.74 -2.50 18.37
N GLY A 24 -16.99 -1.19 18.31
CA GLY A 24 -18.04 -0.59 17.47
C GLY A 24 -17.54 -0.09 16.11
N ALA A 25 -16.26 -0.31 15.78
CA ALA A 25 -15.67 0.21 14.55
C ALA A 25 -16.19 -0.53 13.32
N LYS A 26 -16.49 0.21 12.26
CA LYS A 26 -16.91 -0.39 10.98
C LYS A 26 -15.70 -0.97 10.25
N ALA A 27 -15.81 -2.24 9.85
CA ALA A 27 -14.78 -2.92 9.07
C ALA A 27 -14.42 -2.19 7.76
N GLU A 28 -15.37 -1.47 7.16
CA GLU A 28 -15.18 -0.65 5.95
C GLU A 28 -14.16 0.50 6.12
N HIS A 29 -13.91 0.93 7.36
CA HIS A 29 -12.95 2.00 7.67
C HIS A 29 -11.62 1.45 8.20
N MET A 30 -11.47 0.14 8.26
CA MET A 30 -10.25 -0.48 8.72
C MET A 30 -9.10 -0.18 7.75
N THR A 31 -7.98 0.31 8.29
CA THR A 31 -6.80 0.60 7.49
C THR A 31 -6.17 -0.69 6.96
N CYS A 32 -5.52 -0.60 5.79
CA CYS A 32 -4.81 -1.73 5.19
C CYS A 32 -3.85 -2.38 6.18
N GLY A 33 -3.90 -3.71 6.28
CA GLY A 33 -2.99 -4.48 7.15
C GLY A 33 -3.22 -4.32 8.65
N PHE A 34 -4.26 -3.59 9.11
CA PHE A 34 -4.48 -3.31 10.54
C PHE A 34 -4.46 -4.57 11.42
N GLU A 35 -5.21 -5.61 11.03
CA GLU A 35 -5.31 -6.87 11.79
C GLU A 35 -3.97 -7.61 11.90
N VAL A 36 -2.99 -7.29 11.06
CA VAL A 36 -1.67 -7.93 11.06
C VAL A 36 -0.64 -7.05 11.76
N VAL A 37 -0.65 -5.75 11.47
CA VAL A 37 0.31 -4.77 11.98
C VAL A 37 0.01 -4.39 13.43
N PHE A 38 -1.25 -4.10 13.76
CA PHE A 38 -1.62 -3.62 15.10
C PHE A 38 -1.26 -4.61 16.21
N PRO A 39 -1.59 -5.92 16.11
CA PRO A 39 -1.20 -6.86 17.17
C PRO A 39 0.32 -7.07 17.23
N SER A 40 1.03 -6.98 16.11
CA SER A 40 2.50 -7.08 16.08
C SER A 40 3.16 -5.90 16.80
N LEU A 41 2.60 -4.69 16.67
CA LEU A 41 3.04 -3.51 17.40
C LEU A 41 2.77 -3.65 18.91
N LEU A 42 1.61 -4.19 19.30
CA LEU A 42 1.28 -4.44 20.71
C LEU A 42 2.24 -5.45 21.34
N GLN A 43 2.49 -6.58 20.69
CA GLN A 43 3.46 -7.58 21.16
C GLN A 43 4.87 -6.99 21.30
N ARG A 44 5.25 -6.09 20.39
CA ARG A 44 6.54 -5.38 20.49
C ARG A 44 6.56 -4.42 21.67
N ALA A 45 5.48 -3.67 21.90
CA ALA A 45 5.36 -2.76 23.04
C ALA A 45 5.41 -3.52 24.37
N GLU A 46 4.73 -4.66 24.47
CA GLU A 46 4.73 -5.54 25.64
C GLU A 46 6.14 -6.08 25.92
N LYS A 47 6.84 -6.61 24.89
CA LYS A 47 8.24 -7.07 25.00
C LYS A 47 9.22 -5.96 25.40
N MET A 48 8.89 -4.71 25.08
CA MET A 48 9.68 -3.54 25.49
C MET A 48 9.37 -3.05 26.91
N GLY A 49 8.40 -3.67 27.60
CA GLY A 49 7.98 -3.27 28.94
C GLY A 49 7.23 -1.95 28.96
N ILE A 50 6.47 -1.62 27.91
CA ILE A 50 5.64 -0.41 27.89
C ILE A 50 4.38 -0.67 28.71
N ASP A 51 4.35 -0.13 29.93
CA ASP A 51 3.22 -0.29 30.84
C ASP A 51 2.01 0.57 30.46
N GLY A 52 0.83 0.15 30.92
CA GLY A 52 -0.39 0.94 30.87
C GLY A 52 -1.16 0.88 29.55
N ILE A 53 -0.68 0.15 28.56
CA ILE A 53 -1.49 -0.28 27.40
C ILE A 53 -2.35 -1.48 27.84
N PRO A 54 -3.65 -1.51 27.51
CA PRO A 54 -4.55 -2.58 27.93
C PRO A 54 -4.41 -3.83 27.04
N TYR A 55 -3.28 -4.55 27.15
CA TYR A 55 -2.97 -5.73 26.32
C TYR A 55 -4.00 -6.86 26.46
N ASP A 56 -4.60 -7.00 27.64
CA ASP A 56 -5.59 -8.03 27.97
C ASP A 56 -7.04 -7.64 27.66
N ASP A 57 -7.28 -6.45 27.11
CA ASP A 57 -8.64 -6.01 26.78
C ASP A 57 -9.32 -7.01 25.81
N PRO A 58 -10.60 -7.36 26.02
CA PRO A 58 -11.31 -8.30 25.15
C PRO A 58 -11.18 -7.98 23.65
N VAL A 59 -11.27 -6.70 23.27
CA VAL A 59 -11.14 -6.30 21.86
C VAL A 59 -9.75 -6.57 21.29
N VAL A 60 -8.70 -6.36 22.11
CA VAL A 60 -7.31 -6.63 21.71
C VAL A 60 -7.10 -8.13 21.48
N ARG A 61 -7.60 -8.96 22.39
CA ARG A 61 -7.54 -10.42 22.26
C ARG A 61 -8.31 -10.93 21.04
N GLN A 62 -9.46 -10.33 20.72
CA GLN A 62 -10.21 -10.65 19.52
C GLN A 62 -9.42 -10.33 18.24
N ILE A 63 -8.79 -9.14 18.15
CA ILE A 63 -7.98 -8.77 16.99
C ILE A 63 -6.75 -9.70 16.87
N GLN A 64 -6.13 -10.08 17.98
CA GLN A 64 -5.04 -11.06 17.99
C GLN A 64 -5.48 -12.44 17.47
N ALA A 65 -6.66 -12.92 17.87
CA ALA A 65 -7.21 -14.17 17.36
C ALA A 65 -7.52 -14.09 15.86
N ALA A 66 -8.10 -12.98 15.40
CA ALA A 66 -8.35 -12.72 13.98
C ALA A 66 -7.05 -12.70 13.16
N ARG A 67 -5.97 -12.12 13.69
CA ARG A 67 -4.63 -12.17 13.10
C ARG A 67 -4.17 -13.60 12.88
N GLU A 68 -4.24 -14.44 13.92
CA GLU A 68 -3.77 -15.83 13.85
C GLU A 68 -4.56 -16.64 12.83
N GLU A 69 -5.88 -16.42 12.73
CA GLU A 69 -6.69 -17.05 11.71
C GLU A 69 -6.30 -16.58 10.30
N LYS A 70 -6.06 -15.28 10.13
CA LYS A 70 -5.67 -14.70 8.84
C LYS A 70 -4.30 -15.19 8.39
N LEU A 71 -3.31 -15.25 9.30
CA LEU A 71 -1.97 -15.75 9.00
C LEU A 71 -1.99 -17.22 8.55
N LYS A 72 -2.86 -18.07 9.10
CA LYS A 72 -3.03 -19.47 8.64
C LYS A 72 -3.49 -19.57 7.19
N ARG A 73 -4.20 -18.55 6.69
CA ARG A 73 -4.71 -18.48 5.30
C ARG A 73 -3.73 -17.80 4.36
N ILE A 74 -2.71 -17.10 4.87
CA ILE A 74 -1.70 -16.45 4.04
C ILE A 74 -0.74 -17.53 3.53
N PRO A 75 -0.64 -17.75 2.22
CA PRO A 75 0.34 -18.65 1.66
C PRO A 75 1.72 -17.99 1.73
N ILE A 76 2.42 -18.13 2.86
CA ILE A 76 3.75 -17.53 3.12
C ILE A 76 4.74 -17.87 1.98
N GLU A 77 4.67 -19.07 1.42
CA GLU A 77 5.48 -19.45 0.26
C GLU A 77 5.19 -18.61 -0.99
N MET A 78 3.94 -18.20 -1.22
CA MET A 78 3.61 -17.33 -2.36
C MET A 78 4.19 -15.92 -2.19
N MET A 79 4.35 -15.46 -0.95
CA MET A 79 4.93 -14.14 -0.67
C MET A 79 6.34 -13.99 -1.26
N HIS A 80 7.09 -15.10 -1.30
CA HIS A 80 8.47 -15.15 -1.76
C HIS A 80 8.64 -15.49 -3.24
N ARG A 81 7.54 -15.77 -3.96
CA ARG A 81 7.56 -16.19 -5.38
C ARG A 81 7.44 -15.04 -6.36
N GLY A 82 6.82 -13.93 -5.96
CA GLY A 82 6.62 -12.78 -6.83
C GLY A 82 6.02 -11.59 -6.09
N PRO A 83 6.00 -10.40 -6.72
CA PRO A 83 5.42 -9.19 -6.12
C PRO A 83 3.95 -9.40 -5.76
N ASN A 84 3.59 -9.08 -4.52
CA ASN A 84 2.22 -9.20 -4.02
C ASN A 84 1.96 -8.16 -2.91
N SER A 85 0.69 -8.01 -2.53
CA SER A 85 0.26 -6.95 -1.60
C SER A 85 0.85 -7.09 -0.19
N LEU A 86 1.32 -8.28 0.22
CA LEU A 86 1.91 -8.48 1.56
C LEU A 86 3.25 -7.78 1.72
N LEU A 87 3.96 -7.49 0.62
CA LEU A 87 5.19 -6.69 0.64
C LEU A 87 4.94 -5.29 1.19
N PHE A 88 3.69 -4.80 1.18
CA PHE A 88 3.33 -3.50 1.74
C PHE A 88 3.36 -3.46 3.28
N SER A 89 3.33 -4.60 3.96
CA SER A 89 3.14 -4.70 5.41
C SER A 89 4.06 -5.75 6.06
N LEU A 90 5.33 -5.83 5.63
CA LEU A 90 6.30 -6.79 6.17
C LEU A 90 6.53 -6.64 7.68
N GLU A 91 6.37 -5.42 8.21
CA GLU A 91 6.52 -5.09 9.62
C GLU A 91 5.47 -5.73 10.54
N GLY A 92 4.35 -6.21 9.98
CA GLY A 92 3.30 -6.90 10.71
C GLY A 92 3.43 -8.44 10.69
N LEU A 93 4.35 -8.98 9.90
CA LEU A 93 4.53 -10.41 9.72
C LEU A 93 5.50 -10.99 10.76
N GLN A 94 5.40 -12.29 11.01
CA GLN A 94 6.33 -12.94 11.94
C GLN A 94 7.71 -13.06 11.31
N GLU A 95 8.75 -12.77 12.08
CA GLU A 95 10.13 -12.79 11.57
C GLU A 95 10.54 -14.15 11.00
N ASN A 96 10.07 -15.25 11.58
CA ASN A 96 10.36 -16.61 11.12
C ASN A 96 9.74 -16.93 9.75
N ASP A 97 8.73 -16.16 9.33
CA ASP A 97 8.05 -16.35 8.05
C ASP A 97 8.74 -15.58 6.91
N LEU A 98 9.77 -14.76 7.21
CA LEU A 98 10.40 -13.86 6.25
C LEU A 98 11.77 -14.35 5.81
N ASN A 99 11.87 -14.83 4.57
CA ASN A 99 13.14 -15.17 3.94
C ASN A 99 13.69 -13.95 3.17
N TRP A 100 14.59 -13.21 3.81
CA TRP A 100 15.15 -11.97 3.26
C TRP A 100 15.92 -12.16 1.95
N ASP A 101 16.61 -13.29 1.75
CA ASP A 101 17.32 -13.59 0.50
C ASP A 101 16.37 -13.69 -0.70
N ARG A 102 15.14 -14.15 -0.46
CA ARG A 102 14.08 -14.18 -1.48
C ARG A 102 13.36 -12.84 -1.58
N LEU A 103 13.04 -12.20 -0.45
CA LEU A 103 12.31 -10.92 -0.43
C LEU A 103 13.09 -9.79 -1.09
N LEU A 104 14.41 -9.70 -0.88
CA LEU A 104 15.23 -8.66 -1.52
C LEU A 104 15.25 -8.75 -3.06
N LYS A 105 14.94 -9.92 -3.63
CA LYS A 105 14.77 -10.09 -5.09
C LYS A 105 13.45 -9.53 -5.60
N LEU A 106 12.50 -9.25 -4.72
CA LEU A 106 11.19 -8.66 -5.00
C LEU A 106 11.13 -7.15 -4.69
N GLN A 107 12.26 -6.57 -4.28
CA GLN A 107 12.38 -5.15 -4.02
C GLN A 107 12.13 -4.32 -5.30
N SER A 108 11.42 -3.21 -5.16
CA SER A 108 11.19 -2.27 -6.26
C SER A 108 12.49 -1.60 -6.71
N ALA A 109 12.49 -1.07 -7.94
CA ALA A 109 13.67 -0.42 -8.52
C ALA A 109 14.19 0.77 -7.68
N ASP A 110 13.30 1.48 -7.00
CA ASP A 110 13.61 2.61 -6.12
C ASP A 110 14.16 2.18 -4.74
N GLY A 111 14.21 0.88 -4.45
CA GLY A 111 14.67 0.31 -3.19
C GLY A 111 13.56 0.07 -2.16
N SER A 112 12.31 0.38 -2.48
CA SER A 112 11.18 0.14 -1.58
C SER A 112 10.68 -1.30 -1.62
N PHE A 113 9.94 -1.67 -0.58
CA PHE A 113 8.97 -2.75 -0.65
C PHE A 113 7.58 -2.17 -0.90
N LEU A 114 7.13 -2.26 -2.15
CA LEU A 114 5.79 -1.85 -2.60
C LEU A 114 5.42 -0.41 -2.22
N THR A 115 6.35 0.55 -2.40
CA THR A 115 6.18 1.97 -2.02
C THR A 115 5.95 2.25 -0.53
N SER A 116 5.99 1.23 0.35
CA SER A 116 5.72 1.38 1.79
C SER A 116 6.98 1.76 2.58
N PRO A 117 7.04 2.96 3.20
CA PRO A 117 8.18 3.33 4.04
C PRO A 117 8.30 2.50 5.32
N SER A 118 7.20 2.07 5.94
CA SER A 118 7.24 1.23 7.14
C SER A 118 7.80 -0.16 6.85
N SER A 119 7.31 -0.79 5.78
CA SER A 119 7.80 -2.11 5.33
C SER A 119 9.27 -2.05 4.94
N THR A 120 9.67 -1.00 4.21
CA THR A 120 11.07 -0.80 3.80
C THR A 120 12.00 -0.51 4.99
N ALA A 121 11.55 0.27 5.98
CA ALA A 121 12.30 0.50 7.21
C ALA A 121 12.50 -0.79 8.01
N TYR A 122 11.46 -1.63 8.08
CA TYR A 122 11.56 -2.93 8.71
C TYR A 122 12.56 -3.84 7.99
N ALA A 123 12.51 -3.89 6.66
CA ALA A 123 13.50 -4.63 5.86
C ALA A 123 14.93 -4.13 6.11
N PHE A 124 15.16 -2.82 6.06
CA PHE A 124 16.47 -2.22 6.34
C PHE A 124 16.99 -2.60 7.74
N MET A 125 16.12 -2.59 8.75
CA MET A 125 16.52 -2.98 10.10
C MET A 125 17.10 -4.40 10.16
N LYS A 126 16.57 -5.31 9.35
CA LYS A 126 16.94 -6.74 9.30
C LYS A 126 18.10 -7.03 8.37
N THR A 127 18.19 -6.35 7.22
CA THR A 127 19.14 -6.71 6.15
C THR A 127 20.30 -5.75 6.00
N LYS A 128 20.16 -4.51 6.49
CA LYS A 128 21.07 -3.38 6.20
C LYS A 128 21.23 -3.10 4.71
N ASP A 129 20.24 -3.48 3.91
CA ASP A 129 20.26 -3.25 2.46
C ASP A 129 20.34 -1.75 2.13
N GLU A 130 21.32 -1.40 1.29
CA GLU A 130 21.64 -0.01 0.96
C GLU A 130 20.54 0.64 0.10
N LYS A 131 19.83 -0.13 -0.73
CA LYS A 131 18.73 0.41 -1.53
C LYS A 131 17.54 0.79 -0.64
N CYS A 132 17.22 -0.04 0.36
CA CYS A 132 16.22 0.30 1.38
C CYS A 132 16.59 1.61 2.09
N TYR A 133 17.86 1.77 2.49
CA TYR A 133 18.33 3.00 3.12
C TYR A 133 18.15 4.22 2.21
N ARG A 134 18.56 4.13 0.93
CA ARG A 134 18.40 5.23 -0.03
C ARG A 134 16.96 5.63 -0.23
N PHE A 135 16.04 4.66 -0.32
CA PHE A 135 14.61 4.93 -0.42
C PHE A 135 14.09 5.71 0.80
N ILE A 136 14.42 5.25 2.02
CA ILE A 136 14.00 5.89 3.26
C ILE A 136 14.59 7.30 3.35
N ALA A 137 15.89 7.46 3.09
CA ALA A 137 16.57 8.76 3.13
C ALA A 137 15.96 9.75 2.12
N ASN A 138 15.59 9.27 0.92
CA ASN A 138 14.92 10.10 -0.08
C ASN A 138 13.51 10.51 0.35
N THR A 139 12.74 9.58 0.92
CA THR A 139 11.40 9.84 1.45
C THR A 139 11.44 10.89 2.56
N LEU A 140 12.31 10.72 3.56
CA LEU A 140 12.46 11.67 4.68
C LEU A 140 12.88 13.06 4.21
N ARG A 141 13.78 13.14 3.22
CA ARG A 141 14.22 14.41 2.62
C ARG A 141 13.07 15.12 1.90
N SER A 142 12.25 14.36 1.19
CA SER A 142 11.11 14.89 0.44
C SER A 142 9.95 15.32 1.35
N CYS A 143 9.86 14.71 2.54
CA CYS A 143 8.77 14.92 3.50
C CYS A 143 9.22 15.58 4.80
N ASN A 144 10.34 16.32 4.78
CA ASN A 144 10.85 17.12 5.90
C ASN A 144 10.93 16.36 7.24
N GLY A 145 11.46 15.14 7.21
CA GLY A 145 11.64 14.28 8.37
C GLY A 145 10.44 13.37 8.70
N GLY A 146 9.28 13.60 8.08
CA GLY A 146 8.15 12.66 8.10
C GLY A 146 8.24 11.63 6.97
N ALA A 147 7.31 10.68 6.97
CA ALA A 147 7.07 9.79 5.83
C ALA A 147 5.57 9.51 5.71
N PRO A 148 4.99 9.52 4.49
CA PRO A 148 3.63 9.05 4.27
C PRO A 148 3.57 7.52 4.41
N HIS A 149 2.36 6.95 4.39
CA HIS A 149 2.20 5.49 4.38
C HIS A 149 2.60 4.84 3.04
N THR A 150 2.62 5.62 1.95
CA THR A 150 3.04 5.18 0.60
C THR A 150 3.78 6.32 -0.11
N TYR A 151 4.87 6.01 -0.79
CA TYR A 151 5.68 6.95 -1.58
C TYR A 151 6.55 6.22 -2.61
N PRO A 152 6.72 6.75 -3.85
CA PRO A 152 5.96 7.84 -4.44
C PRO A 152 4.54 7.41 -4.84
N VAL A 153 3.65 8.38 -5.04
CA VAL A 153 2.28 8.19 -5.59
C VAL A 153 2.08 9.04 -6.85
N ASP A 154 3.12 9.11 -7.67
CA ASP A 154 3.22 10.11 -8.74
C ASP A 154 2.37 9.75 -9.97
N VAL A 155 2.12 8.46 -10.21
CA VAL A 155 1.18 7.97 -11.24
C VAL A 155 -0.24 8.22 -10.77
N PHE A 156 -0.59 7.75 -9.57
CA PHE A 156 -1.91 7.95 -8.94
C PHE A 156 -2.28 9.45 -8.90
N GLY A 157 -1.40 10.29 -8.36
CA GLY A 157 -1.67 11.72 -8.21
C GLY A 157 -1.98 12.41 -9.55
N ARG A 158 -1.28 12.04 -10.62
CA ARG A 158 -1.50 12.59 -11.97
C ARG A 158 -2.79 12.10 -12.59
N LEU A 159 -3.06 10.79 -12.54
CA LEU A 159 -4.28 10.20 -13.08
C LEU A 159 -5.53 10.82 -12.44
N TRP A 160 -5.54 10.94 -11.11
CA TRP A 160 -6.69 11.51 -10.39
C TRP A 160 -6.81 13.02 -10.61
N ALA A 161 -5.71 13.76 -10.74
CA ALA A 161 -5.76 15.19 -11.08
C ALA A 161 -6.46 15.40 -12.43
N VAL A 162 -6.03 14.68 -13.48
CA VAL A 162 -6.64 14.76 -14.82
C VAL A 162 -8.13 14.38 -14.75
N ASP A 163 -8.46 13.26 -14.10
CA ASP A 163 -9.84 12.79 -13.99
C ASP A 163 -10.75 13.80 -13.26
N ARG A 164 -10.27 14.44 -12.20
CA ARG A 164 -11.04 15.44 -11.45
C ARG A 164 -11.26 16.70 -12.27
N LEU A 165 -10.24 17.20 -12.98
CA LEU A 165 -10.38 18.37 -13.86
C LEU A 165 -11.39 18.13 -14.99
N GLN A 166 -11.35 16.95 -15.61
CA GLN A 166 -12.31 16.57 -16.67
C GLN A 166 -13.73 16.45 -16.12
N ARG A 167 -13.93 15.72 -15.01
CA ARG A 167 -15.26 15.49 -14.42
C ARG A 167 -15.91 16.76 -13.87
N LEU A 168 -15.11 17.74 -13.46
CA LEU A 168 -15.59 19.06 -13.02
C LEU A 168 -15.88 20.02 -14.19
N GLY A 169 -15.60 19.62 -15.44
CA GLY A 169 -15.89 20.43 -16.62
C GLY A 169 -14.95 21.64 -16.79
N ILE A 170 -13.77 21.61 -16.18
CA ILE A 170 -12.79 22.72 -16.21
C ILE A 170 -11.47 22.35 -16.90
N SER A 171 -11.34 21.14 -17.46
CA SER A 171 -10.10 20.66 -18.09
C SER A 171 -9.59 21.52 -19.25
N ARG A 172 -10.48 22.24 -19.96
CA ARG A 172 -10.11 23.14 -21.08
C ARG A 172 -9.16 24.27 -20.71
N PHE A 173 -9.05 24.59 -19.42
CA PHE A 173 -8.12 25.62 -18.93
C PHE A 173 -6.72 25.08 -18.65
N PHE A 174 -6.53 23.76 -18.74
CA PHE A 174 -5.31 23.06 -18.33
C PHE A 174 -4.82 22.07 -19.40
N GLU A 175 -5.06 22.36 -20.69
CA GLU A 175 -4.79 21.41 -21.77
C GLU A 175 -3.30 21.06 -21.89
N SER A 176 -2.41 22.06 -21.76
CA SER A 176 -0.96 21.87 -21.75
C SER A 176 -0.50 21.00 -20.59
N GLU A 177 -0.99 21.29 -19.39
CA GLU A 177 -0.61 20.57 -18.17
C GLU A 177 -1.13 19.14 -18.23
N ILE A 178 -2.39 18.93 -18.63
CA ILE A 178 -2.97 17.59 -18.80
C ILE A 178 -2.17 16.78 -19.82
N SER A 179 -1.77 17.39 -20.95
CA SER A 179 -0.93 16.73 -21.95
C SER A 179 0.40 16.28 -21.37
N GLU A 180 1.06 17.13 -20.55
CA GLU A 180 2.30 16.78 -19.87
C GLU A 180 2.11 15.66 -18.85
N LEU A 181 1.05 15.71 -18.04
CA LEU A 181 0.75 14.67 -17.07
C LEU A 181 0.52 13.33 -17.76
N LEU A 182 -0.29 13.29 -18.83
CA LEU A 182 -0.58 12.06 -19.56
C LEU A 182 0.64 11.52 -20.31
N ARG A 183 1.53 12.40 -20.80
CA ARG A 183 2.81 11.97 -21.38
C ARG A 183 3.67 11.25 -20.34
N HIS A 184 3.77 11.78 -19.13
CA HIS A 184 4.46 11.10 -18.02
C HIS A 184 3.82 9.74 -17.71
N ILE A 185 2.50 9.68 -17.60
CA ILE A 185 1.78 8.40 -17.41
C ILE A 185 2.11 7.40 -18.52
N TYR A 186 2.14 7.85 -19.78
CA TYR A 186 2.47 6.98 -20.92
C TYR A 186 3.91 6.46 -20.84
N THR A 187 4.87 7.25 -20.35
CA THR A 187 6.24 6.75 -20.13
C THR A 187 6.34 5.68 -19.05
N CYS A 188 5.42 5.67 -18.08
CA CYS A 188 5.32 4.63 -17.06
C CYS A 188 4.45 3.44 -17.48
N TRP A 189 3.74 3.55 -18.61
CA TRP A 189 2.79 2.53 -19.04
C TRP A 189 3.51 1.26 -19.50
N SER A 190 2.99 0.10 -19.10
CA SER A 190 3.49 -1.20 -19.52
C SER A 190 2.36 -2.12 -19.97
N ASN A 191 2.69 -3.21 -20.66
CA ASN A 191 1.72 -4.26 -21.01
C ASN A 191 1.20 -5.04 -19.77
N LYS A 192 1.82 -4.87 -18.60
CA LYS A 192 1.33 -5.39 -17.32
C LYS A 192 0.29 -4.47 -16.69
N GLY A 193 0.35 -3.17 -16.97
CA GLY A 193 -0.42 -2.12 -16.33
C GLY A 193 0.48 -1.12 -15.61
N VAL A 194 -0.09 -0.39 -14.67
CA VAL A 194 0.61 0.58 -13.81
C VAL A 194 0.19 0.40 -12.35
N PHE A 195 0.93 1.06 -11.47
CA PHE A 195 0.64 1.16 -10.04
C PHE A 195 0.72 2.63 -9.61
N SER A 196 0.32 2.92 -8.37
CA SER A 196 0.36 4.27 -7.79
C SER A 196 1.70 5.01 -7.94
N GLY A 197 2.83 4.29 -7.92
CA GLY A 197 4.17 4.80 -8.18
C GLY A 197 4.76 4.26 -9.48
N ARG A 198 5.66 5.04 -10.09
CA ARG A 198 6.42 4.64 -11.29
C ARG A 198 7.32 3.41 -11.06
N ASP A 199 7.77 2.78 -12.15
CA ASP A 199 8.77 1.70 -12.17
C ASP A 199 8.44 0.50 -11.26
N SER A 200 7.14 0.25 -11.06
CA SER A 200 6.63 -0.85 -10.25
C SER A 200 6.39 -2.10 -11.09
N GLU A 201 6.95 -3.23 -10.65
CA GLU A 201 6.62 -4.56 -11.19
C GLU A 201 5.29 -5.11 -10.66
N PHE A 202 4.78 -4.51 -9.59
CA PHE A 202 3.43 -4.74 -9.10
C PHE A 202 2.48 -3.74 -9.75
N VAL A 203 1.26 -4.16 -10.07
CA VAL A 203 0.25 -3.35 -10.75
C VAL A 203 -1.10 -3.53 -10.09
N ASP A 204 -1.96 -2.51 -10.16
CA ASP A 204 -3.33 -2.58 -9.68
C ASP A 204 -4.32 -2.17 -10.77
N ILE A 205 -5.54 -2.70 -10.66
CA ILE A 205 -6.58 -2.46 -11.66
C ILE A 205 -7.14 -1.03 -11.60
N ASP A 206 -6.99 -0.32 -10.48
CA ASP A 206 -7.54 1.03 -10.30
C ASP A 206 -6.76 2.03 -11.14
N ASP A 207 -5.45 2.14 -10.85
CA ASP A 207 -4.51 2.97 -11.60
C ASP A 207 -4.44 2.52 -13.07
N THR A 208 -4.45 1.21 -13.35
CA THR A 208 -4.45 0.71 -14.73
C THR A 208 -5.72 1.09 -15.49
N SER A 209 -6.91 0.98 -14.88
CA SER A 209 -8.17 1.36 -15.53
C SER A 209 -8.24 2.86 -15.78
N MET A 210 -7.78 3.66 -14.81
CA MET A 210 -7.72 5.11 -14.93
C MET A 210 -6.75 5.54 -16.02
N GLY A 211 -5.53 4.97 -16.04
CA GLY A 211 -4.52 5.21 -17.06
C GLY A 211 -5.02 4.81 -18.44
N PHE A 212 -5.53 3.59 -18.59
CA PHE A 212 -6.07 3.09 -19.86
C PHE A 212 -7.11 4.05 -20.46
N ARG A 213 -8.14 4.40 -19.69
CA ARG A 213 -9.23 5.24 -20.15
C ARG A 213 -8.73 6.63 -20.53
N LEU A 214 -7.93 7.26 -19.67
CA LEU A 214 -7.44 8.62 -19.91
C LEU A 214 -6.48 8.68 -21.09
N LEU A 215 -5.53 7.74 -21.19
CA LEU A 215 -4.61 7.65 -22.32
C LEU A 215 -5.37 7.43 -23.63
N ARG A 216 -6.30 6.47 -23.67
CA ARG A 216 -7.12 6.18 -24.85
C ARG A 216 -7.97 7.38 -25.28
N GLN A 217 -8.62 8.07 -24.34
CA GLN A 217 -9.42 9.27 -24.62
C GLN A 217 -8.60 10.42 -25.22
N HIS A 218 -7.29 10.44 -24.98
CA HIS A 218 -6.35 11.44 -25.51
C HIS A 218 -5.52 10.93 -26.69
N GLY A 219 -5.92 9.80 -27.31
CA GLY A 219 -5.33 9.31 -28.56
C GLY A 219 -4.02 8.54 -28.41
N TYR A 220 -3.63 8.13 -27.20
CA TYR A 220 -2.48 7.26 -26.99
C TYR A 220 -2.83 5.81 -27.33
N ASP A 221 -1.85 5.08 -27.86
CA ASP A 221 -1.98 3.66 -28.17
C ASP A 221 -1.82 2.80 -26.90
N VAL A 222 -2.92 2.25 -26.43
CA VAL A 222 -2.99 1.37 -25.25
C VAL A 222 -3.90 0.16 -25.53
N ASP A 223 -3.37 -1.02 -25.26
CA ASP A 223 -4.02 -2.31 -25.56
C ASP A 223 -4.89 -2.79 -24.38
N PRO A 224 -6.19 -3.15 -24.59
CA PRO A 224 -7.06 -3.66 -23.54
C PRO A 224 -6.63 -5.03 -23.00
N VAL A 225 -5.73 -5.75 -23.67
CA VAL A 225 -5.14 -7.01 -23.19
C VAL A 225 -4.47 -6.82 -21.82
N VAL A 226 -4.06 -5.59 -21.47
CA VAL A 226 -3.53 -5.25 -20.13
C VAL A 226 -4.45 -5.71 -18.99
N PHE A 227 -5.77 -5.73 -19.20
CA PHE A 227 -6.72 -6.12 -18.16
C PHE A 227 -6.71 -7.64 -17.88
N MET A 228 -6.15 -8.46 -18.77
CA MET A 228 -6.05 -9.91 -18.56
C MET A 228 -5.14 -10.25 -17.37
N ASN A 229 -4.23 -9.35 -16.98
CA ASN A 229 -3.38 -9.52 -15.80
C ASN A 229 -4.19 -9.53 -14.48
N PHE A 230 -5.40 -8.97 -14.49
CA PHE A 230 -6.28 -8.87 -13.31
C PHE A 230 -7.45 -9.85 -13.35
N LYS A 231 -7.58 -10.63 -14.43
CA LYS A 231 -8.70 -11.55 -14.65
C LYS A 231 -8.43 -12.88 -13.95
N ASN A 232 -9.38 -13.35 -13.16
CA ASN A 232 -9.37 -14.67 -12.53
C ASN A 232 -10.68 -15.39 -12.86
N GLY A 233 -10.62 -16.33 -13.80
CA GLY A 233 -11.81 -16.96 -14.38
C GLY A 233 -12.74 -15.93 -15.04
N ASN A 234 -13.95 -15.79 -14.53
CA ASN A 234 -14.96 -14.85 -15.02
C ASN A 234 -15.03 -13.53 -14.21
N LYS A 235 -14.08 -13.30 -13.30
CA LYS A 235 -14.03 -12.12 -12.42
C LYS A 235 -12.74 -11.33 -12.61
N PHE A 236 -12.76 -10.08 -12.15
CA PHE A 236 -11.57 -9.23 -12.04
C PHE A 236 -11.28 -8.96 -10.56
N SER A 237 -10.00 -8.82 -10.21
CA SER A 237 -9.54 -8.46 -8.87
C SER A 237 -8.73 -7.16 -8.91
N CYS A 238 -8.65 -6.47 -7.77
CA CYS A 238 -7.80 -5.28 -7.60
C CYS A 238 -6.34 -5.54 -7.96
N TYR A 239 -5.84 -6.75 -7.69
CA TYR A 239 -4.44 -7.13 -7.98
C TYR A 239 -4.41 -8.49 -8.69
N GLY A 240 -3.50 -8.64 -9.65
CA GLY A 240 -3.28 -9.90 -10.34
C GLY A 240 -2.91 -11.04 -9.37
N GLY A 241 -3.47 -12.23 -9.60
CA GLY A 241 -3.19 -13.43 -8.79
C GLY A 241 -3.74 -13.40 -7.35
N GLN A 242 -4.54 -12.39 -7.00
CA GLN A 242 -5.18 -12.26 -5.68
C GLN A 242 -6.70 -12.21 -5.81
N ILE A 243 -7.39 -12.29 -4.67
CA ILE A 243 -8.85 -12.20 -4.59
C ILE A 243 -9.17 -11.05 -3.63
N ILE A 244 -8.86 -9.83 -4.10
CA ILE A 244 -9.19 -8.58 -3.42
C ILE A 244 -10.15 -7.82 -4.34
N GLU A 245 -11.29 -7.39 -3.79
CA GLU A 245 -12.30 -6.63 -4.50
C GLU A 245 -12.58 -5.34 -3.72
N SER A 246 -12.76 -4.24 -4.44
CA SER A 246 -13.14 -2.95 -3.87
C SER A 246 -14.03 -2.21 -4.87
N SER A 247 -14.96 -1.41 -4.37
CA SER A 247 -15.92 -0.70 -5.21
C SER A 247 -15.27 0.34 -6.12
N SER A 248 -14.24 1.06 -5.65
CA SER A 248 -13.61 2.11 -6.46
C SER A 248 -12.80 1.58 -7.65
N PRO A 249 -11.92 0.56 -7.52
CA PRO A 249 -11.19 0.01 -8.67
C PRO A 249 -12.14 -0.62 -9.69
N ILE A 250 -13.18 -1.31 -9.24
CA ILE A 250 -14.18 -1.93 -10.13
C ILE A 250 -15.04 -0.87 -10.83
N TYR A 251 -15.37 0.23 -10.16
CA TYR A 251 -16.04 1.37 -10.81
C TYR A 251 -15.15 2.00 -11.90
N ASN A 252 -13.85 2.16 -11.65
CA ASN A 252 -12.94 2.69 -12.65
C ASN A 252 -12.72 1.71 -13.81
N LEU A 253 -12.70 0.41 -13.56
CA LEU A 253 -12.73 -0.62 -14.61
C LEU A 253 -14.00 -0.49 -15.47
N TYR A 254 -15.18 -0.38 -14.84
CA TYR A 254 -16.45 -0.20 -15.56
C TYR A 254 -16.43 1.02 -16.49
N ARG A 255 -15.82 2.13 -16.04
CA ARG A 255 -15.65 3.34 -16.86
C ARG A 255 -14.66 3.15 -18.01
N ALA A 256 -13.65 2.30 -17.84
CA ALA A 256 -12.63 2.01 -18.84
C ALA A 256 -13.13 1.03 -19.93
N CYS A 257 -14.15 0.22 -19.62
CA CYS A 257 -14.74 -0.75 -20.54
C CYS A 257 -15.75 -0.16 -21.53
N GLN A 258 -16.21 1.08 -21.32
CA GLN A 258 -17.13 1.80 -22.22
C GLN A 258 -16.36 2.42 -23.39
#